data_AF-A0A0M3JK19-F1
#
_entry.id   AF-A0A0M3JK19-F1
#
_cell.length_a   1.000
_cell.length_b   1.000
_cell.length_c   1.000
_cell.angle_alpha   90.00
_cell.angle_beta   90.00
_cell.angle_gamma   90.00
#
_symmetry.space_group_name_H-M   'P 1'
#
loop_
_entity.id
_entity.type
_entity.pdbx_description
1 polymer ?
#
loop_
_entity_poly.entity_id
_entity_poly.type
_entity_poly.pdbx_seq_one_letter_code
_entity_poly.pdbx_strand_id
1 'polypeptide(L)'
;MNRLQNIDPNDEAAVERFLLKKEDEPAQRTLYDIIQEKIEQKKLELETQLSAADNEDVSVRNLDPEVVDMYHNVGTVLSTYRSGKIPKAFKIIPKMINWEQLL
;
A
#
# COMPACT_ATOMS: atom_id res chain seq x y z
N MET A 1 46.86 8.06 -43.22
CA MET A 1 46.12 7.06 -44.03
C MET A 1 45.41 6.12 -43.09
N ASN A 2 44.08 6.24 -42.97
CA ASN A 2 43.27 5.30 -42.18
C ASN A 2 43.29 3.94 -42.90
N ARG A 3 43.76 2.90 -42.20
CA ARG A 3 43.70 1.53 -42.70
C ARG A 3 42.24 1.09 -42.65
N LEU A 4 41.65 0.81 -43.80
CA LEU A 4 40.39 0.07 -43.89
C LEU A 4 40.64 -1.30 -43.27
N GLN A 5 40.08 -1.54 -42.08
CA GLN A 5 40.04 -2.88 -41.50
C GLN A 5 39.08 -3.70 -42.37
N ASN A 6 39.60 -4.76 -42.97
CA ASN A 6 38.79 -5.73 -43.69
C ASN A 6 38.03 -6.53 -42.62
N ILE A 7 36.75 -6.22 -42.44
CA ILE A 7 35.88 -6.92 -41.50
C ILE A 7 35.64 -8.31 -42.07
N ASP A 8 35.80 -9.36 -41.26
CA ASP A 8 35.53 -10.72 -41.71
C ASP A 8 34.01 -10.88 -41.96
N PRO A 9 33.58 -11.49 -43.08
CA PRO A 9 32.16 -11.70 -43.35
C PRO A 9 31.41 -12.47 -42.25
N ASN A 10 32.09 -13.35 -41.51
CA ASN A 10 31.48 -14.04 -40.37
C ASN A 10 31.33 -13.13 -39.16
N ASP A 11 32.25 -12.18 -38.97
CA ASP A 11 32.14 -11.18 -37.91
C ASP A 11 30.98 -10.23 -38.18
N GLU A 12 30.81 -9.81 -39.44
CA GLU A 12 29.65 -9.01 -39.87
C GLU A 12 28.33 -9.77 -39.65
N ALA A 13 28.26 -11.04 -40.05
CA ALA A 13 27.09 -11.89 -39.82
C ALA A 13 26.80 -12.16 -38.34
N ALA A 14 27.83 -12.27 -37.49
CA ALA A 14 27.67 -12.47 -36.05
C ALA A 14 27.13 -11.19 -35.37
N VAL A 15 27.62 -10.03 -35.79
CA VAL A 15 27.15 -8.72 -35.33
C VAL A 15 25.71 -8.50 -35.78
N GLU A 16 25.37 -8.80 -37.04
CA GLU A 16 24.02 -8.67 -37.58
C GLU A 16 23.00 -9.53 -36.80
N ARG A 17 23.34 -10.79 -36.50
CA ARG A 17 22.49 -11.67 -35.66
C ARG A 17 22.27 -11.14 -34.24
N PHE A 18 23.21 -10.37 -33.71
CA PHE A 18 23.12 -9.80 -32.36
C PHE A 18 22.39 -8.44 -32.35
N LEU A 19 22.50 -7.67 -33.44
CA LEU A 19 21.85 -6.36 -33.60
C LEU A 19 20.39 -6.47 -34.06
N LEU A 20 20.06 -7.40 -34.94
CA LEU A 20 18.69 -7.63 -35.45
C LEU A 20 17.68 -7.95 -34.33
N LYS A 21 18.16 -8.40 -33.17
CA LYS A 21 17.28 -8.67 -32.02
C LYS A 21 16.77 -7.40 -31.31
N LYS A 22 17.29 -6.23 -31.66
CA LYS A 22 16.99 -4.95 -31.00
C LYS A 22 16.03 -4.05 -31.78
N GLU A 23 15.93 -4.21 -33.09
CA GLU A 23 15.15 -3.31 -33.96
C GLU A 23 13.68 -3.75 -34.12
N ASP A 24 13.40 -5.07 -34.09
CA ASP A 24 12.05 -5.64 -34.24
C ASP A 24 11.39 -6.06 -32.91
N GLU A 25 12.06 -5.88 -31.76
CA GLU A 25 11.46 -6.20 -30.47
C GLU A 25 10.55 -5.04 -30.01
N PRO A 26 9.26 -5.28 -29.72
CA PRO A 26 8.43 -4.26 -29.10
C PRO A 26 9.13 -3.80 -27.83
N ALA A 27 9.26 -2.48 -27.64
CA ALA A 27 9.96 -1.89 -26.50
C ALA A 27 9.60 -2.66 -25.22
N GLN A 28 10.57 -3.41 -24.70
CA GLN A 28 10.34 -4.26 -23.54
C GLN A 28 9.88 -3.34 -22.40
N ARG A 29 8.73 -3.66 -21.78
CA ARG A 29 8.24 -2.87 -20.64
C ARG A 29 9.36 -2.74 -19.63
N THR A 30 9.71 -1.50 -19.30
CA THR A 30 10.82 -1.25 -18.39
C THR A 30 10.39 -1.60 -16.97
N LEU A 31 11.36 -1.82 -16.08
CA LEU A 31 11.08 -1.99 -14.65
C LEU A 31 10.35 -0.77 -14.08
N TYR A 32 10.64 0.43 -14.59
CA TYR A 32 9.95 1.66 -14.20
C TYR A 32 8.45 1.59 -14.51
N ASP A 33 8.09 1.15 -15.73
CA ASP A 33 6.68 1.02 -16.14
C ASP A 33 5.92 0.01 -15.28
N ILE A 34 6.56 -1.12 -14.96
CA ILE A 34 5.98 -2.17 -14.12
C ILE A 34 5.79 -1.67 -12.67
N ILE A 35 6.75 -0.91 -12.14
CA ILE A 35 6.67 -0.36 -10.78
C ILE A 35 5.58 0.71 -10.71
N GLN A 36 5.50 1.62 -11.67
CA GLN A 36 4.46 2.65 -11.72
C GLN A 36 3.07 2.02 -11.80
N GLU A 37 2.86 1.06 -12.72
CA GLU A 37 1.58 0.35 -12.84
C GLU A 37 1.18 -0.32 -11.51
N LYS A 38 2.13 -0.98 -10.82
CA LYS A 38 1.85 -1.61 -9.52
C LYS A 38 1.54 -0.61 -8.41
N ILE A 39 2.17 0.57 -8.41
CA ILE A 39 1.89 1.62 -7.44
C ILE A 39 0.48 2.17 -7.68
N GLU A 40 0.13 2.45 -8.95
CA GLU A 40 -1.20 2.95 -9.32
C GLU A 40 -2.30 1.94 -8.99
N GLN A 41 -2.10 0.66 -9.32
CA GLN A 41 -3.04 -0.42 -8.95
C GLN A 41 -3.27 -0.48 -7.43
N LYS A 42 -2.20 -0.41 -6.63
CA LYS A 42 -2.31 -0.42 -5.16
C LYS A 42 -2.97 0.84 -4.61
N LYS A 43 -2.72 2.01 -5.19
CA LYS A 43 -3.38 3.26 -4.81
C LYS A 43 -4.87 3.19 -5.11
N LEU A 44 -5.26 2.74 -6.29
CA LEU A 44 -6.66 2.56 -6.67
C LEU A 44 -7.36 1.52 -5.80
N GLU A 45 -6.70 0.41 -5.48
CA GLU A 45 -7.22 -0.62 -4.56
C GLU A 45 -7.47 -0.01 -3.17
N LEU A 46 -6.50 0.75 -2.64
CA LEU A 46 -6.64 1.46 -1.37
C LEU A 46 -7.76 2.50 -1.42
N GLU A 47 -7.83 3.34 -2.45
CA GLU A 47 -8.90 4.33 -2.64
C GLU A 47 -10.26 3.68 -2.82
N THR A 48 -10.35 2.52 -3.46
CA THR A 48 -11.61 1.76 -3.60
C THR A 48 -12.01 1.14 -2.26
N GLN A 49 -11.06 0.62 -1.48
CA GLN A 49 -11.33 0.14 -0.12
C GLN A 49 -11.72 1.29 0.81
N LEU A 50 -11.07 2.45 0.67
CA LEU A 50 -11.36 3.65 1.45
C LEU A 50 -12.69 4.29 1.03
N SER A 51 -13.06 4.29 -0.25
CA SER A 51 -14.35 4.83 -0.72
C SER A 51 -15.54 3.87 -0.53
N ALA A 52 -15.29 2.55 -0.59
CA ALA A 52 -16.21 1.56 -0.06
C ALA A 52 -16.35 1.73 1.46
N ALA A 53 -15.26 2.06 2.14
CA ALA A 53 -15.28 2.47 3.53
C ALA A 53 -15.86 3.87 3.74
N ASP A 54 -15.87 4.83 2.80
CA ASP A 54 -16.46 6.17 3.01
C ASP A 54 -18.00 6.10 3.01
N ASN A 55 -18.57 5.07 2.36
CA ASN A 55 -19.97 4.71 2.53
C ASN A 55 -20.21 3.96 3.86
N GLU A 56 -19.15 3.48 4.52
CA GLU A 56 -19.15 2.79 5.83
C GLU A 56 -18.56 3.65 6.97
N ASP A 57 -17.96 4.81 6.70
CA ASP A 57 -17.30 5.71 7.66
C ASP A 57 -18.33 6.66 8.28
N VAL A 58 -19.45 6.87 7.58
CA VAL A 58 -20.71 7.37 8.15
C VAL A 58 -21.56 6.24 8.76
N SER A 59 -21.15 4.98 8.60
CA SER A 59 -21.55 3.94 9.55
C SER A 59 -20.55 4.01 10.70
N VAL A 60 -20.81 4.96 11.61
CA VAL A 60 -20.78 4.63 13.04
C VAL A 60 -21.48 3.29 13.15
N ARG A 61 -20.71 2.18 13.11
CA ARG A 61 -21.25 0.85 13.30
C ARG A 61 -21.95 0.99 14.64
N ASN A 62 -23.28 0.87 14.66
CA ASN A 62 -24.07 1.13 15.87
C ASN A 62 -23.44 0.32 17.00
N LEU A 63 -22.61 0.98 17.81
CA LEU A 63 -21.97 0.37 18.95
C LEU A 63 -23.10 0.03 19.89
N ASP A 64 -23.02 -1.13 20.53
CA ASP A 64 -23.98 -1.49 21.55
C ASP A 64 -24.09 -0.33 22.56
N PRO A 65 -25.29 0.22 22.82
CA PRO A 65 -25.46 1.32 23.77
C PRO A 65 -24.81 1.05 25.12
N GLU A 66 -24.77 -0.22 25.58
CA GLU A 66 -24.12 -0.60 26.83
C GLU A 66 -22.59 -0.40 26.77
N VAL A 67 -21.98 -0.66 25.61
CA VAL A 67 -20.55 -0.45 25.39
C VAL A 67 -20.22 1.04 25.42
N VAL A 68 -21.06 1.86 24.78
CA VAL A 68 -20.92 3.33 24.79
C VAL A 68 -20.98 3.88 26.22
N ASP A 69 -22.00 3.49 26.98
CA ASP A 69 -22.18 3.92 28.37
C ASP A 69 -21.02 3.47 29.25
N MET A 70 -20.54 2.23 29.08
CA MET A 70 -19.36 1.73 29.79
C MET A 70 -18.13 2.60 29.51
N TYR A 71 -17.84 2.93 28.23
CA TYR A 71 -16.67 3.72 27.88
C TYR A 71 -16.80 5.21 28.28
N HIS A 72 -18.02 5.76 28.30
CA HIS A 72 -18.27 7.08 28.90
C HIS A 72 -17.91 7.12 30.39
N ASN A 73 -18.27 6.07 31.13
CA ASN A 73 -17.89 5.92 32.54
C ASN A 73 -16.38 5.75 32.71
N VAL A 74 -15.73 4.99 31.82
CA VAL A 74 -14.25 4.85 31.81
C VAL A 74 -13.59 6.21 31.57
N GLY A 75 -14.08 7.01 30.62
CA GLY A 75 -13.60 8.37 30.37
C GLY A 75 -13.74 9.27 31.58
N THR A 76 -14.87 9.19 32.28
CA THR A 76 -15.10 9.92 33.55
C THR A 76 -14.06 9.56 34.61
N VAL A 77 -13.75 8.27 34.79
CA VAL A 77 -12.70 7.82 35.72
C VAL A 77 -11.31 8.30 35.29
N LEU A 78 -11.01 8.23 33.98
CA LEU A 78 -9.72 8.64 33.44
C LEU A 78 -9.50 10.16 33.49
N SER A 79 -10.56 10.97 33.47
CA SER A 79 -10.47 12.43 33.54
C SER A 79 -9.76 12.96 34.80
N THR A 80 -9.85 12.23 35.91
CA THR A 80 -9.22 12.57 37.20
C THR A 80 -8.04 11.67 37.55
N TYR A 81 -7.75 10.68 36.71
CA TYR A 81 -6.71 9.70 36.96
C TYR A 81 -5.31 10.32 36.93
N ARG A 82 -4.49 9.98 37.93
CA ARG A 82 -3.09 10.42 38.04
C ARG A 82 -2.13 9.25 38.19
N SER A 83 -2.48 8.26 39.01
CA SER A 83 -1.64 7.09 39.29
C SER A 83 -2.48 5.93 39.84
N GLY A 84 -2.01 4.68 39.66
CA GLY A 84 -2.63 3.49 40.22
C GLY A 84 -3.04 2.46 39.17
N LYS A 85 -4.15 1.75 39.41
CA LYS A 85 -4.66 0.73 38.47
C LYS A 85 -5.54 1.37 37.41
N ILE A 86 -5.18 1.21 36.14
CA ILE A 86 -6.00 1.61 34.99
C ILE A 86 -7.18 0.62 34.82
N PRO A 87 -8.42 1.10 34.52
CA PRO A 87 -9.57 0.25 34.24
C PRO A 87 -9.28 -0.83 33.20
N LYS A 88 -9.75 -2.06 33.44
CA LYS A 88 -9.53 -3.20 32.53
C LYS A 88 -10.11 -2.94 31.13
N ALA A 89 -11.25 -2.26 31.06
CA ALA A 89 -11.89 -1.85 29.81
C ALA A 89 -10.99 -0.95 28.96
N PHE A 90 -10.20 -0.05 29.55
CA PHE A 90 -9.25 0.74 28.76
C PHE A 90 -8.10 -0.11 28.18
N LYS A 91 -7.62 -1.10 28.94
CA LYS A 91 -6.48 -1.95 28.52
C LYS A 91 -6.80 -2.89 27.36
N ILE A 92 -8.08 -3.18 27.08
CA ILE A 92 -8.46 -4.09 25.99
C ILE A 92 -8.55 -3.37 24.64
N ILE A 93 -8.72 -2.04 24.63
CA ILE A 93 -8.88 -1.21 23.42
C ILE A 93 -7.84 -1.55 22.35
N PRO A 94 -6.52 -1.62 22.62
CA PRO A 94 -5.52 -1.87 21.57
C PRO A 94 -5.63 -3.24 20.87
N LYS A 95 -6.42 -4.17 21.43
CA LYS A 95 -6.63 -5.51 20.86
C LYS A 95 -7.95 -5.60 20.06
N MET A 96 -8.76 -4.55 20.05
CA MET A 96 -10.06 -4.53 19.37
C MET A 96 -9.87 -4.16 17.90
N ILE A 97 -10.67 -4.75 17.01
CA ILE A 97 -10.59 -4.51 15.56
C ILE A 97 -11.00 -3.06 15.23
N ASN A 98 -12.02 -2.53 15.89
CA ASN A 98 -12.56 -1.18 15.68
C ASN A 98 -12.22 -0.24 16.84
N TRP A 99 -10.97 -0.27 17.32
CA TRP A 99 -10.55 0.49 18.51
C TRP A 99 -10.66 2.01 18.34
N GLU A 100 -10.53 2.51 17.11
CA GLU A 100 -10.64 3.93 16.77
C GLU A 100 -12.04 4.50 17.08
N GLN A 101 -13.10 3.71 16.99
CA GLN A 101 -14.46 4.16 17.30
C GLN A 101 -14.70 4.37 18.82
N LEU A 102 -13.80 3.86 19.67
CA LEU A 102 -13.92 3.92 21.13
C LEU A 102 -13.03 4.98 21.79
N LEU A 103 -12.10 5.60 21.03
CA LEU A 103 -11.18 6.64 21.49
C LEU A 103 -11.58 8.01 20.95
#